data_AF-A0A1G0YQF1-F1
#
_entry.id   AF-A0A1G0YQF1-F1
#
_cell.length_a   1.000
_cell.length_b   1.000
_cell.length_c   1.000
_cell.angle_alpha   90.00
_cell.angle_beta   90.00
_cell.angle_gamma   90.00
#
_symmetry.space_group_name_H-M   'P 1'
#
loop_
_entity.id
_entity.type
_entity.pdbx_description
1 polymer ?
#
loop_
_entity_poly.entity_id
_entity_poly.type
_entity_poly.pdbx_seq_one_letter_code
_entity_poly.pdbx_strand_id
1 'polypeptide(L)'
;MSYLPGRKYHGRVTYVYPTVDEITRTVKVRLEFHNAGYTLKPGMYVNAVLKSELAKEALLVPDMAVLRSGNANTVFVALPAGRFEPRKIVLGVRAENDMYQVLSGLKEGEKIVISGQFLLDSESQLSSALRRLQPIATDGKESLPAEQAQASAPEKPGHLEYVCPMPEHLSITYEHPGKCPLCGMTMVPIEKSYWDSLDNDGPISYYTCPMPEHADVKEAKPGKCPKCGMTLIPVREKPLPAKPSASTFSYYGCPMPEDADVIESKPGKCRKCGMDLIKKSSPSQK
;
A
#
# COMPACT_ATOMS: atom_id res chain seq x y z
N MET A 1 7.95 -35.85 15.62
CA MET A 1 7.00 -36.95 15.34
C MET A 1 7.63 -37.94 14.36
N SER A 2 7.52 -39.26 14.46
CA SER A 2 7.68 -40.23 15.58
C SER A 2 7.73 -41.63 14.93
N TYR A 3 8.61 -41.86 13.96
CA TYR A 3 8.81 -43.21 13.39
C TYR A 3 10.25 -43.52 13.00
N LEU A 4 11.08 -42.50 12.73
CA LEU A 4 12.54 -42.61 12.63
C LEU A 4 13.18 -41.32 13.23
N PRO A 5 13.35 -41.23 14.56
CA PRO A 5 13.96 -40.04 15.17
C PRO A 5 15.38 -39.83 14.63
N GLY A 6 15.66 -38.61 14.14
CA GLY A 6 17.00 -38.18 13.72
C GLY A 6 17.36 -38.35 12.23
N ARG A 7 16.58 -39.09 11.43
CA ARG A 7 16.86 -39.20 9.98
C ARG A 7 16.15 -38.09 9.20
N LYS A 8 16.94 -37.22 8.57
CA LYS A 8 16.46 -36.20 7.63
C LYS A 8 16.54 -36.76 6.22
N TYR A 9 15.47 -36.60 5.45
CA TYR A 9 15.45 -36.93 4.03
C TYR A 9 15.45 -35.63 3.24
N HIS A 10 16.33 -35.56 2.24
CA HIS A 10 16.35 -34.46 1.29
C HIS A 10 15.62 -34.92 0.02
N GLY A 11 14.68 -34.10 -0.41
CA GLY A 11 13.89 -34.34 -1.61
C GLY A 11 13.65 -33.04 -2.35
N ARG A 12 13.25 -33.16 -3.61
CA ARG A 12 12.88 -32.01 -4.43
C ARG A 12 11.36 -32.00 -4.60
N VAL A 13 10.79 -30.80 -4.56
CA VAL A 13 9.41 -30.59 -4.99
C VAL A 13 9.36 -30.75 -6.51
N THR A 14 8.65 -31.77 -6.99
CA THR A 14 8.54 -32.03 -8.44
C THR A 14 7.29 -31.42 -9.04
N TYR A 15 6.22 -31.28 -8.24
CA TYR A 15 4.98 -30.72 -8.74
C TYR A 15 4.15 -30.09 -7.61
N VAL A 16 3.64 -28.89 -7.85
CA VAL A 16 2.64 -28.23 -6.99
C VAL A 16 1.33 -28.23 -7.76
N TYR A 17 0.30 -28.86 -7.21
CA TYR A 17 -1.00 -28.92 -7.87
C TYR A 17 -1.65 -27.52 -7.86
N PRO A 18 -2.29 -27.09 -8.97
CA PRO A 18 -2.92 -25.76 -9.04
C PRO A 18 -4.26 -25.68 -8.31
N THR A 19 -4.76 -26.81 -7.80
CA THR A 19 -6.04 -26.89 -7.10
C THR A 19 -5.85 -26.75 -5.59
N VAL A 20 -6.67 -25.89 -4.99
CA VAL A 20 -6.77 -25.71 -3.54
C VAL A 20 -7.96 -26.52 -3.05
N ASP A 21 -7.76 -27.32 -2.02
CA ASP A 21 -8.85 -27.98 -1.31
C ASP A 21 -9.59 -26.96 -0.44
N GLU A 22 -10.84 -26.63 -0.76
CA GLU A 22 -11.57 -25.51 -0.12
C GLU A 22 -11.92 -25.77 1.35
N ILE A 23 -12.15 -27.03 1.72
CA ILE A 23 -12.53 -27.44 3.08
C ILE A 23 -11.34 -27.25 4.02
N THR A 24 -10.16 -27.73 3.61
CA THR A 24 -8.94 -27.67 4.43
C THR A 24 -8.09 -26.43 4.16
N ARG A 25 -8.39 -25.70 3.07
CA ARG A 25 -7.57 -24.61 2.52
C ARG A 25 -6.11 -25.03 2.28
N THR A 26 -5.90 -26.28 1.83
CA THR A 26 -4.57 -26.84 1.58
C THR A 26 -4.30 -27.07 0.10
N VAL A 27 -3.02 -26.99 -0.28
CA VAL A 27 -2.54 -27.31 -1.65
C VAL A 27 -1.77 -28.62 -1.61
N LYS A 28 -2.04 -29.52 -2.56
CA LYS A 28 -1.30 -30.77 -2.70
C LYS A 28 0.05 -30.51 -3.36
N VAL A 29 1.13 -30.98 -2.74
CA VAL A 29 2.49 -30.89 -3.26
C VAL A 29 3.08 -32.29 -3.38
N ARG A 30 3.66 -32.61 -4.54
CA ARG A 30 4.39 -33.85 -4.78
C ARG A 30 5.88 -33.61 -4.58
N LEU A 31 6.46 -34.39 -3.67
CA LEU A 31 7.88 -34.39 -3.38
C LEU A 31 8.47 -35.76 -3.74
N GLU A 32 9.66 -35.76 -4.31
CA GLU A 32 10.42 -36.98 -4.59
C GLU A 32 11.66 -37.05 -3.70
N PHE A 33 11.86 -38.22 -3.09
CA PHE A 33 12.96 -38.48 -2.16
C PHE A 33 13.72 -39.72 -2.62
N HIS A 34 15.02 -39.71 -2.42
CA HIS A 34 15.81 -40.92 -2.58
C HIS A 34 15.55 -41.86 -1.39
N ASN A 35 14.87 -42.98 -1.65
CA ASN A 35 14.43 -43.94 -0.63
C ASN A 35 15.27 -45.24 -0.68
N ALA A 36 16.59 -45.10 -0.64
CA ALA A 36 17.50 -46.25 -0.59
C ALA A 36 17.26 -47.05 0.71
N GLY A 37 16.86 -48.31 0.57
CA GLY A 37 16.51 -49.17 1.71
C GLY A 37 15.03 -49.19 2.09
N TYR A 38 14.14 -48.58 1.28
CA TYR A 38 12.68 -48.64 1.43
C TYR A 38 12.16 -48.27 2.82
N THR A 39 12.84 -47.33 3.48
CA THR A 39 12.52 -46.91 4.85
C THR A 39 11.28 -46.02 4.91
N LEU A 40 11.00 -45.25 3.85
CA LEU A 40 9.74 -44.52 3.70
C LEU A 40 8.68 -45.47 3.11
N LYS A 41 7.66 -45.78 3.91
CA LYS A 41 6.52 -46.63 3.51
C LYS A 41 5.30 -45.78 3.13
N PRO A 42 4.48 -46.20 2.17
CA PRO A 42 3.19 -45.56 1.88
C PRO A 42 2.31 -45.49 3.13
N GLY A 43 1.57 -44.39 3.27
CA GLY A 43 0.68 -44.15 4.42
C GLY A 43 1.36 -43.56 5.67
N MET A 44 2.68 -43.37 5.66
CA MET A 44 3.39 -42.69 6.75
C MET A 44 3.16 -41.18 6.73
N TYR A 45 2.97 -40.60 7.92
CA TYR A 45 2.99 -39.15 8.10
C TYR A 45 4.41 -38.64 8.18
N VAL A 46 4.65 -37.49 7.56
CA VAL A 46 5.94 -36.78 7.57
C VAL A 46 5.72 -35.31 7.89
N ASN A 47 6.68 -34.70 8.59
CA ASN A 47 6.78 -33.25 8.67
C ASN A 47 7.78 -32.79 7.62
N ALA A 48 7.30 -32.04 6.62
CA ALA A 48 8.15 -31.48 5.59
C ALA A 48 8.47 -30.02 5.94
N VAL A 49 9.75 -29.66 5.83
CA VAL A 49 10.20 -28.26 5.89
C VAL A 49 10.64 -27.91 4.48
N LEU A 50 9.90 -27.02 3.82
CA LEU A 50 10.24 -26.54 2.48
C LEU A 50 11.17 -25.34 2.62
N LYS A 51 12.37 -25.45 2.05
CA LYS A 51 13.30 -24.34 1.91
C LYS A 51 13.21 -23.81 0.49
N SER A 52 12.98 -22.51 0.33
CA SER A 52 12.91 -21.83 -0.95
C SER A 52 13.86 -20.64 -0.93
N GLU A 53 14.63 -20.44 -1.99
CA GLU A 53 15.38 -19.21 -2.22
C GLU A 53 14.46 -18.23 -2.96
N LEU A 54 13.82 -17.32 -2.23
CA LEU A 54 12.89 -16.35 -2.83
C LEU A 54 13.59 -15.20 -3.56
N ALA A 55 14.83 -14.89 -3.20
CA ALA A 55 15.69 -13.93 -3.89
C ALA A 55 17.17 -14.25 -3.61
N LYS A 56 18.04 -14.06 -4.62
CA LYS A 56 19.50 -14.24 -4.45
C LYS A 56 20.09 -13.25 -3.45
N GLU A 57 19.51 -12.06 -3.36
CA GLU A 57 19.88 -11.00 -2.44
C GLU A 57 18.61 -10.42 -1.84
N ALA A 58 18.45 -10.55 -0.52
CA ALA A 58 17.30 -10.05 0.21
C ALA A 58 17.76 -9.38 1.49
N LEU A 59 17.25 -8.17 1.76
CA LEU A 59 17.43 -7.52 3.04
C LEU A 59 16.58 -8.24 4.08
N LEU A 60 17.22 -8.69 5.15
CA LEU A 60 16.57 -9.38 6.25
C LEU A 60 16.61 -8.51 7.51
N VAL A 61 15.47 -8.42 8.20
CA VAL A 61 15.38 -7.81 9.52
C VAL A 61 14.78 -8.78 10.53
N PRO A 62 15.27 -8.79 11.78
CA PRO A 62 14.66 -9.59 12.85
C PRO A 62 13.24 -9.12 13.15
N ASP A 63 12.34 -10.06 13.48
CA ASP A 63 10.97 -9.76 13.91
C ASP A 63 10.93 -8.74 15.07
N MET A 64 11.88 -8.83 15.99
CA MET A 64 11.95 -7.96 17.18
C MET A 64 12.24 -6.49 16.87
N ALA A 65 12.73 -6.17 15.68
CA ALA A 65 12.97 -4.78 15.26
C ALA A 65 11.74 -4.15 14.57
N VAL A 66 10.71 -4.95 14.27
CA VAL A 66 9.53 -4.51 13.55
C VAL A 66 8.43 -4.11 14.52
N LEU A 67 8.01 -2.85 14.46
CA LEU A 67 6.80 -2.35 15.10
C LEU A 67 5.61 -2.52 14.17
N ARG A 68 4.64 -3.33 14.59
CA ARG A 68 3.37 -3.52 13.89
C ARG A 68 2.32 -2.63 14.52
N SER A 69 2.03 -1.50 13.87
CA SER A 69 0.98 -0.57 14.29
C SER A 69 -0.18 -0.64 13.30
N GLY A 70 -1.20 -1.42 13.65
CA GLY A 70 -2.35 -1.69 12.77
C GLY A 70 -1.91 -2.38 11.48
N ASN A 71 -2.02 -1.68 10.36
CA ASN A 71 -1.69 -2.19 9.03
C ASN A 71 -0.29 -1.77 8.53
N ALA A 72 0.46 -0.99 9.31
CA ALA A 72 1.78 -0.50 8.91
C ALA A 72 2.89 -1.15 9.75
N ASN A 73 3.97 -1.53 9.07
CA ASN A 73 5.20 -1.99 9.71
C ASN A 73 6.20 -0.84 9.74
N THR A 74 6.73 -0.53 10.92
CA THR A 74 7.70 0.56 11.12
C THR A 74 8.96 -0.01 11.78
N VAL A 75 10.12 0.46 11.34
CA VAL A 75 11.41 0.15 11.96
C VAL A 75 12.12 1.46 12.28
N PHE A 76 12.79 1.52 13.43
CA PHE A 76 13.62 2.66 13.79
C PHE A 76 15.05 2.47 13.28
N VAL A 77 15.48 3.37 12.41
CA VAL A 77 16.86 3.43 11.91
C VAL A 77 17.68 4.34 12.81
N ALA A 78 18.81 3.84 13.29
CA ALA A 78 19.76 4.59 14.09
C ALA A 78 20.69 5.40 13.17
N LEU A 79 20.51 6.72 13.20
CA LEU A 79 21.36 7.67 12.50
C LEU A 79 22.62 7.98 13.34
N PRO A 80 23.67 8.54 12.71
CA PRO A 80 24.79 9.13 13.44
C PRO A 80 24.31 10.17 14.45
N ALA A 81 25.06 10.33 15.55
CA ALA A 81 24.74 11.24 16.67
C ALA A 81 23.56 10.80 17.56
N GLY A 82 23.25 9.50 17.63
CA GLY A 82 22.27 8.97 18.59
C GLY A 82 20.82 9.35 18.30
N ARG A 83 20.53 9.74 17.05
CA ARG A 83 19.17 10.06 16.59
C ARG A 83 18.51 8.82 15.99
N PHE A 84 17.21 8.69 16.20
CA PHE A 84 16.41 7.60 15.64
C PHE A 84 15.38 8.16 14.67
N GLU A 85 15.25 7.54 13.51
CA GLU A 85 14.26 7.91 12.50
C GLU A 85 13.28 6.75 12.30
N PRO A 86 11.97 6.95 12.51
CA PRO A 86 10.96 5.94 12.20
C PRO A 86 10.80 5.84 10.69
N ARG A 87 10.96 4.62 10.15
CA ARG A 87 10.79 4.34 8.72
C ARG A 87 9.74 3.26 8.51
N LYS A 88 8.75 3.57 7.67
CA LYS A 88 7.76 2.58 7.24
C LYS A 88 8.41 1.62 6.26
N ILE A 89 8.19 0.34 6.46
CA ILE A 89 8.75 -0.72 5.63
C ILE A 89 7.66 -1.66 5.12
N VAL A 90 7.91 -2.25 3.96
CA VAL A 90 7.06 -3.31 3.41
C VAL A 90 7.77 -4.63 3.62
N LEU A 91 7.12 -5.53 4.36
CA LEU A 91 7.64 -6.86 4.65
C LEU A 91 7.17 -7.85 3.59
N GLY A 92 8.05 -8.78 3.24
CA GLY A 92 7.80 -9.94 2.41
C GLY A 92 7.66 -11.20 3.26
N VAL A 93 8.16 -12.31 2.74
CA VAL A 93 8.04 -13.60 3.42
C VAL A 93 8.92 -13.69 4.67
N ARG A 94 8.52 -14.56 5.58
CA ARG A 94 9.33 -14.94 6.74
C ARG A 94 10.44 -15.91 6.29
N ALA A 95 11.67 -15.59 6.64
CA ALA A 95 12.87 -16.41 6.41
C ALA A 95 13.20 -17.26 7.65
N GLU A 96 14.31 -18.00 7.59
CA GLU A 96 14.80 -18.78 8.74
C GLU A 96 15.18 -17.86 9.92
N ASN A 97 15.14 -18.39 11.15
CA ASN A 97 15.51 -17.69 12.39
C ASN A 97 14.69 -16.42 12.71
N ASP A 98 13.39 -16.43 12.42
CA ASP A 98 12.46 -15.33 12.75
C ASP A 98 12.83 -13.99 12.09
N MET A 99 13.52 -14.07 10.96
CA MET A 99 13.84 -12.93 10.11
C MET A 99 12.73 -12.72 9.09
N TYR A 100 12.48 -11.47 8.73
CA TYR A 100 11.57 -11.10 7.66
C TYR A 100 12.32 -10.46 6.51
N GLN A 101 11.91 -10.79 5.29
CA GLN A 101 12.36 -10.08 4.10
C GLN A 101 11.80 -8.66 4.09
N VAL A 102 12.64 -7.67 3.79
CA VAL A 102 12.23 -6.30 3.49
C VAL A 102 12.16 -6.14 1.98
N LEU A 103 10.97 -5.81 1.48
CA LEU A 103 10.75 -5.50 0.06
C LEU A 103 11.05 -4.04 -0.25
N SER A 104 10.75 -3.14 0.68
CA SER A 104 11.04 -1.72 0.53
C SER A 104 11.11 -0.99 1.88
N GLY A 105 11.79 0.15 1.88
CA GLY A 105 11.86 1.07 3.02
C GLY A 105 13.14 0.97 3.85
N LEU A 106 14.05 0.02 3.59
CA LEU A 106 15.38 -0.02 4.21
C LEU A 106 16.45 -0.23 3.15
N LYS A 107 17.66 0.21 3.45
CA LYS A 107 18.85 -0.02 2.63
C LYS A 107 19.83 -0.92 3.37
N GLU A 108 20.69 -1.59 2.60
CA GLU A 108 21.78 -2.37 3.15
C GLU A 108 22.74 -1.50 3.97
N GLY A 109 23.21 -2.01 5.10
CA GLY A 109 24.16 -1.32 5.99
C GLY A 109 23.54 -0.31 6.97
N GLU A 110 22.23 -0.06 6.90
CA GLU A 110 21.54 0.77 7.89
C GLU A 110 21.47 0.05 9.25
N LYS A 111 21.82 0.77 10.33
CA LYS A 111 21.71 0.23 11.69
C LYS A 111 20.28 0.38 12.18
N ILE A 112 19.69 -0.71 12.63
CA ILE A 112 18.31 -0.74 13.15
C ILE A 112 18.30 -1.04 14.65
N VAL A 113 17.28 -0.53 15.34
CA VAL A 113 17.11 -0.76 16.79
C VAL A 113 16.39 -2.09 17.01
N ILE A 114 17.04 -3.00 17.76
CA ILE A 114 16.50 -4.33 18.10
C ILE A 114 15.95 -4.43 19.53
N SER A 115 16.23 -3.46 20.39
CA SER A 115 15.87 -3.49 21.82
C SER A 115 15.61 -2.08 22.35
N GLY A 116 14.53 -1.91 23.11
CA GLY A 116 14.11 -0.59 23.63
C GLY A 116 13.10 0.17 22.76
N GLN A 117 12.55 -0.45 21.71
CA GLN A 117 11.61 0.21 20.79
C GLN A 117 10.35 0.79 21.48
N PHE A 118 9.92 0.18 22.57
CA PHE A 118 8.77 0.64 23.36
C PHE A 118 9.03 1.98 24.08
N LEU A 119 10.26 2.17 24.58
CA LEU A 119 10.66 3.42 25.23
C LEU A 119 10.78 4.55 24.20
N LEU A 120 11.31 4.22 23.01
CA LEU A 120 11.42 5.17 21.90
C LEU A 120 10.07 5.55 21.29
N ASP A 121 9.14 4.61 21.16
CA ASP A 121 7.78 4.91 20.70
C ASP A 121 7.07 5.84 21.68
N SER A 122 7.18 5.57 22.98
CA SER A 122 6.64 6.42 24.06
C SER A 122 7.26 7.83 24.06
N GLU A 123 8.59 7.95 23.94
CA GLU A 123 9.28 9.25 23.84
C GLU A 123 8.97 9.99 22.54
N SER A 124 8.82 9.30 21.41
CA SER A 124 8.51 9.93 20.12
C SER A 124 7.08 10.46 20.08
N GLN A 125 6.13 9.72 20.67
CA GLN A 125 4.75 10.16 20.85
C GLN A 125 4.67 11.35 21.82
N LEU A 126 5.35 11.28 22.97
CA LEU A 126 5.43 12.38 23.94
C LEU A 126 6.11 13.62 23.35
N SER A 127 7.23 13.47 22.67
CA SER A 127 7.95 14.60 22.04
C SER A 127 7.12 15.23 20.92
N SER A 128 6.41 14.43 20.13
CA SER A 128 5.50 14.94 19.08
C SER A 128 4.28 15.67 19.67
N ALA A 129 3.78 15.22 20.83
CA ALA A 129 2.70 15.88 21.55
C ALA A 129 3.17 17.18 22.24
N LEU A 130 4.35 17.17 22.89
CA LEU A 130 4.93 18.35 23.54
C LEU A 130 5.28 19.44 22.53
N ARG A 131 5.77 19.07 21.34
CA ARG A 131 6.06 20.02 20.26
C ARG A 131 4.79 20.64 19.64
N ARG A 132 3.63 20.01 19.81
CA ARG A 132 2.31 20.59 19.49
C ARG A 132 1.75 21.46 20.61
N LEU A 133 2.25 21.31 21.84
CA LEU A 133 1.83 22.05 23.03
C LEU A 133 2.73 23.24 23.38
N GLN A 134 3.89 23.41 22.74
CA GLN A 134 4.72 24.60 22.92
C GLN A 134 4.07 25.82 22.23
N PRO A 135 3.67 26.86 22.98
CA PRO A 135 3.30 28.14 22.38
C PRO A 135 4.56 28.79 21.79
N ILE A 136 4.38 29.42 20.63
CA ILE A 136 5.39 30.25 19.97
C ILE A 136 5.77 31.37 20.95
N ALA A 137 6.94 31.27 21.58
CA ALA A 137 7.52 32.34 22.35
C ALA A 137 8.38 33.21 21.43
N THR A 138 7.96 34.45 21.21
CA THR A 138 8.79 35.51 20.63
C THR A 138 8.73 36.74 21.52
N ASP A 139 9.87 37.04 22.15
CA ASP A 139 10.18 38.32 22.79
C ASP A 139 10.18 39.46 21.76
N GLY A 140 9.72 40.64 22.20
CA GLY A 140 9.20 41.70 21.33
C GLY A 140 10.17 42.80 20.87
N LYS A 141 9.63 43.68 20.01
CA LYS A 141 9.91 45.13 19.94
C LYS A 141 8.92 45.86 19.02
N GLU A 142 8.44 46.99 19.55
CA GLU A 142 7.99 48.24 18.88
C GLU A 142 6.70 48.33 18.02
N SER A 143 5.79 49.17 18.56
CA SER A 143 4.90 50.16 17.91
C SER A 143 3.99 49.77 16.75
N LEU A 144 2.68 49.86 17.03
CA LEU A 144 1.62 50.02 16.02
C LEU A 144 1.86 51.29 15.18
N PRO A 145 1.62 51.22 13.87
CA PRO A 145 0.54 52.04 13.30
C PRO A 145 -0.56 51.16 12.70
N ALA A 146 -1.80 51.59 12.93
CA ALA A 146 -2.95 51.15 12.18
C ALA A 146 -2.78 51.53 10.70
N GLU A 147 -2.77 50.55 9.80
CA GLU A 147 -3.40 50.66 8.48
C GLU A 147 -3.50 49.25 7.85
N GLN A 148 -4.70 48.89 7.40
CA GLN A 148 -5.03 47.77 6.51
C GLN A 148 -4.97 46.34 7.08
N ALA A 149 -6.01 46.01 7.85
CA ALA A 149 -6.54 44.65 7.90
C ALA A 149 -7.13 44.27 6.52
N GLN A 150 -6.30 43.69 5.65
CA GLN A 150 -6.77 42.74 4.65
C GLN A 150 -6.68 41.35 5.28
N ALA A 151 -7.78 40.96 5.94
CA ALA A 151 -8.02 39.58 6.32
C ALA A 151 -8.29 38.76 5.05
N SER A 152 -7.26 38.16 4.47
CA SER A 152 -7.44 36.89 3.77
C SER A 152 -7.46 35.81 4.84
N ALA A 153 -8.67 35.55 5.36
CA ALA A 153 -8.96 34.31 6.05
C ALA A 153 -8.46 33.13 5.20
N PRO A 154 -7.85 32.08 5.77
CA PRO A 154 -7.91 30.79 5.10
C PRO A 154 -9.39 30.46 4.96
N GLU A 155 -9.85 30.45 3.72
CA GLU A 155 -11.21 30.07 3.34
C GLU A 155 -11.58 28.78 4.07
N LYS A 156 -12.70 28.82 4.79
CA LYS A 156 -13.32 27.63 5.37
C LYS A 156 -13.39 26.56 4.28
N PRO A 157 -12.78 25.38 4.43
CA PRO A 157 -13.14 24.27 3.57
C PRO A 157 -14.59 23.91 3.89
N GLY A 158 -15.43 23.99 2.86
CA GLY A 158 -16.86 23.79 2.92
C GLY A 158 -17.23 22.40 3.41
N HIS A 159 -18.27 22.36 4.24
CA HIS A 159 -19.17 21.24 4.53
C HIS A 159 -18.49 19.87 4.66
N LEU A 160 -17.98 19.58 5.86
CA LEU A 160 -17.51 18.26 6.27
C LEU A 160 -18.73 17.43 6.69
N GLU A 161 -19.07 16.42 5.89
CA GLU A 161 -20.08 15.43 6.26
C GLU A 161 -19.41 14.24 6.96
N TYR A 162 -20.04 13.75 8.02
CA TYR A 162 -19.54 12.65 8.84
C TYR A 162 -20.39 11.41 8.62
N VAL A 163 -19.72 10.27 8.41
CA VAL A 163 -20.37 8.97 8.23
C VAL A 163 -19.94 7.95 9.27
N CYS A 164 -20.84 7.02 9.57
CA CYS A 164 -20.59 5.91 10.46
C CYS A 164 -19.90 4.74 9.71
N PRO A 165 -18.75 4.21 10.18
CA PRO A 165 -18.01 3.14 9.50
C PRO A 165 -18.72 1.77 9.45
N MET A 166 -19.90 1.61 10.06
CA MET A 166 -20.61 0.34 10.08
C MET A 166 -21.58 0.22 8.89
N PRO A 167 -21.58 -0.92 8.18
CA PRO A 167 -22.37 -1.12 6.95
C PRO A 167 -23.90 -1.08 7.16
N GLU A 168 -24.39 -1.17 8.40
CA GLU A 168 -25.83 -1.16 8.71
C GLU A 168 -26.49 0.23 8.63
N HIS A 169 -25.73 1.33 8.66
CA HIS A 169 -26.27 2.70 8.64
C HIS A 169 -25.49 3.65 7.73
N LEU A 170 -24.77 3.10 6.75
CA LEU A 170 -23.88 3.86 5.84
C LEU A 170 -24.63 4.94 5.02
N SER A 171 -25.96 4.90 5.00
CA SER A 171 -26.83 5.82 4.26
C SER A 171 -27.27 7.07 5.04
N ILE A 172 -26.74 7.32 6.25
CA ILE A 172 -27.10 8.50 7.06
C ILE A 172 -25.87 9.38 7.26
N THR A 173 -25.93 10.60 6.72
CA THR A 173 -24.91 11.63 6.90
C THR A 173 -25.25 12.52 8.09
N TYR A 174 -24.21 12.95 8.82
CA TYR A 174 -24.36 13.82 9.97
C TYR A 174 -23.47 15.06 9.79
N GLU A 175 -24.00 16.23 10.13
CA GLU A 175 -23.29 17.51 10.00
C GLU A 175 -22.43 17.86 11.24
N HIS A 176 -22.37 16.97 12.23
CA HIS A 176 -21.64 17.19 13.47
C HIS A 176 -20.54 16.14 13.73
N PRO A 177 -19.34 16.55 14.17
CA PRO A 177 -18.33 15.62 14.65
C PRO A 177 -18.76 15.02 15.99
N GLY A 178 -18.65 13.70 16.15
CA GLY A 178 -19.00 13.05 17.40
C GLY A 178 -19.12 11.53 17.32
N LYS A 179 -19.60 10.93 18.41
CA LYS A 179 -20.00 9.52 18.43
C LYS A 179 -21.36 9.39 17.76
N CYS A 180 -21.50 8.39 16.89
CA CYS A 180 -22.78 8.08 16.26
C CYS A 180 -23.82 7.76 17.36
N PRO A 181 -25.01 8.39 17.37
CA PRO A 181 -26.03 8.16 18.39
C PRO A 181 -26.66 6.76 18.33
N LEU A 182 -26.46 6.03 17.24
CA LEU A 182 -27.00 4.68 17.04
C LEU A 182 -26.07 3.58 17.54
N CYS A 183 -24.75 3.70 17.30
CA CYS A 183 -23.79 2.64 17.64
C CYS A 183 -22.65 3.08 18.57
N GLY A 184 -22.54 4.37 18.90
CA GLY A 184 -21.54 4.91 19.81
C GLY A 184 -20.10 4.97 19.26
N MET A 185 -19.87 4.57 17.99
CA MET A 185 -18.56 4.63 17.34
C MET A 185 -18.25 6.04 16.82
N THR A 186 -16.96 6.37 16.77
CA THR A 186 -16.48 7.68 16.30
C THR A 186 -16.66 7.80 14.79
N MET A 187 -17.40 8.81 14.35
CA MET A 187 -17.62 9.07 12.93
C MET A 187 -16.36 9.62 12.27
N VAL A 188 -16.16 9.28 11.00
CA VAL A 188 -14.98 9.66 10.24
C VAL A 188 -15.37 10.80 9.27
N PRO A 189 -14.60 11.91 9.22
CA PRO A 189 -14.85 12.98 8.27
C PRO A 189 -14.47 12.51 6.87
N ILE A 190 -15.34 12.79 5.90
CA ILE A 190 -15.05 12.59 4.49
C ILE A 190 -15.24 13.91 3.74
N GLU A 191 -14.38 14.13 2.74
CA GLU A 191 -14.47 15.31 1.88
C GLU A 191 -15.59 15.12 0.85
N LYS A 192 -16.33 16.18 0.53
CA LYS A 192 -17.40 16.16 -0.48
C LYS A 192 -16.94 15.66 -1.85
N SER A 193 -15.66 15.88 -2.20
CA SER A 193 -15.02 15.35 -3.42
C SER A 193 -14.97 13.81 -3.45
N TYR A 194 -14.92 13.16 -2.29
CA TYR A 194 -15.00 11.71 -2.16
C TYR A 194 -16.45 11.25 -2.41
N TRP A 195 -17.45 11.98 -1.91
CA TRP A 195 -18.85 11.72 -2.22
C TRP A 195 -19.17 11.90 -3.71
N ASP A 196 -18.74 13.01 -4.33
CA ASP A 196 -18.95 13.25 -5.77
C ASP A 196 -18.29 12.16 -6.65
N SER A 197 -17.27 11.46 -6.12
CA SER A 197 -16.64 10.31 -6.79
C SER A 197 -17.36 8.97 -6.56
N LEU A 198 -18.18 8.88 -5.51
CA LEU A 198 -19.05 7.73 -5.22
C LEU A 198 -20.43 7.87 -5.86
N ASP A 199 -20.89 9.09 -6.11
CA ASP A 199 -22.04 9.38 -6.96
C ASP A 199 -21.68 9.01 -8.40
N ASN A 200 -21.95 7.75 -8.72
CA ASN A 200 -21.75 7.16 -10.02
C ASN A 200 -22.75 7.77 -11.03
N ASP A 201 -22.72 9.06 -11.33
CA ASP A 201 -23.60 9.71 -12.31
C ASP A 201 -23.13 9.48 -13.77
N GLY A 202 -22.66 8.27 -14.06
CA GLY A 202 -22.41 7.83 -15.42
C GLY A 202 -23.70 7.42 -16.12
N PRO A 203 -23.79 7.53 -17.47
CA PRO A 203 -24.93 7.04 -18.22
C PRO A 203 -25.16 5.54 -17.92
N ILE A 204 -26.39 5.18 -17.62
CA ILE A 204 -26.79 3.79 -17.36
C ILE A 204 -26.58 3.00 -18.66
N SER A 205 -25.73 1.98 -18.63
CA SER A 205 -25.40 1.17 -19.81
C SER A 205 -26.48 0.11 -20.04
N TYR A 206 -26.85 -0.63 -19.00
CA TYR A 206 -27.96 -1.59 -19.04
C TYR A 206 -28.46 -1.92 -17.64
N TYR A 207 -29.69 -2.42 -17.54
CA TYR A 207 -30.27 -2.94 -16.30
C TYR A 207 -30.12 -4.46 -16.26
N THR A 208 -29.68 -5.01 -15.13
CA THR A 208 -29.52 -6.45 -14.93
C THR A 208 -30.26 -6.95 -13.70
N CYS A 209 -30.51 -8.24 -13.63
CA CYS A 209 -31.28 -8.80 -12.54
C CYS A 209 -30.39 -9.30 -11.40
N PRO A 210 -30.66 -8.94 -10.12
CA PRO A 210 -29.79 -9.26 -8.99
C PRO A 210 -29.64 -10.75 -8.64
N MET A 211 -30.51 -11.64 -9.14
CA MET A 211 -30.35 -13.07 -8.84
C MET A 211 -29.37 -13.73 -9.82
N PRO A 212 -28.41 -14.55 -9.32
CA PRO A 212 -27.41 -15.23 -10.14
C PRO A 212 -28.01 -16.10 -11.25
N GLU A 213 -29.16 -16.72 -10.99
CA GLU A 213 -29.88 -17.65 -11.88
C GLU A 213 -30.33 -17.01 -13.22
N HIS A 214 -30.47 -15.69 -13.26
CA HIS A 214 -30.85 -14.96 -14.47
C HIS A 214 -30.07 -13.63 -14.56
N ALA A 215 -28.81 -13.66 -14.13
CA ALA A 215 -27.86 -12.55 -14.28
C ALA A 215 -27.60 -12.20 -15.77
N ASP A 216 -27.92 -13.12 -16.68
CA ASP A 216 -27.81 -12.93 -18.13
C ASP A 216 -28.88 -11.98 -18.71
N VAL A 217 -29.94 -11.68 -17.96
CA VAL A 217 -30.99 -10.74 -18.41
C VAL A 217 -30.45 -9.32 -18.36
N LYS A 218 -30.26 -8.71 -19.54
CA LYS A 218 -29.84 -7.33 -19.72
C LYS A 218 -30.90 -6.57 -20.49
N GLU A 219 -31.45 -5.52 -19.90
CA GLU A 219 -32.47 -4.68 -20.54
C GLU A 219 -32.00 -3.24 -20.63
N ALA A 220 -32.38 -2.54 -21.71
CA ALA A 220 -32.06 -1.13 -21.90
C ALA A 220 -33.02 -0.20 -21.14
N LYS A 221 -34.15 -0.72 -20.64
CA LYS A 221 -35.19 0.07 -19.97
C LYS A 221 -35.34 -0.34 -18.51
N PRO A 222 -35.65 0.59 -17.61
CA PRO A 222 -36.01 0.25 -16.24
C PRO A 222 -37.30 -0.57 -16.23
N GLY A 223 -37.32 -1.66 -15.46
CA GLY A 223 -38.44 -2.57 -15.45
C GLY A 223 -38.30 -3.70 -14.43
N LYS A 224 -39.31 -4.57 -14.42
CA LYS A 224 -39.27 -5.83 -13.69
C LYS A 224 -38.67 -6.90 -14.58
N CYS A 225 -37.81 -7.73 -14.01
CA CYS A 225 -37.25 -8.87 -14.71
C CYS A 225 -38.39 -9.80 -15.18
N PRO A 226 -38.44 -10.19 -16.46
CA PRO A 226 -39.46 -11.09 -16.99
C PRO A 226 -39.37 -12.53 -16.47
N LYS A 227 -38.28 -12.88 -15.77
CA LYS A 227 -38.05 -14.22 -15.21
C LYS A 227 -38.47 -14.36 -13.74
N CYS A 228 -38.19 -13.36 -12.92
CA CYS A 228 -38.46 -13.42 -11.47
C CYS A 228 -39.37 -12.29 -10.95
N GLY A 229 -39.70 -11.30 -11.78
CA GLY A 229 -40.54 -10.17 -11.40
C GLY A 229 -39.87 -9.15 -10.48
N MET A 230 -38.58 -9.33 -10.13
CA MET A 230 -37.83 -8.38 -9.30
C MET A 230 -37.34 -7.18 -10.11
N THR A 231 -37.18 -6.03 -9.45
CA THR A 231 -36.73 -4.78 -10.08
C THR A 231 -35.30 -4.92 -10.57
N LEU A 232 -35.07 -4.60 -11.85
CA LEU A 232 -33.75 -4.64 -12.44
C LEU A 232 -32.88 -3.50 -11.88
N ILE A 233 -31.60 -3.79 -11.63
CA ILE A 233 -30.61 -2.86 -11.08
C ILE A 233 -29.81 -2.26 -12.25
N PRO A 234 -29.63 -0.92 -12.30
CA PRO A 234 -28.82 -0.29 -13.32
C PRO A 234 -27.33 -0.59 -13.14
N VAL A 235 -26.69 -1.07 -14.21
CA VAL A 235 -25.24 -1.18 -14.33
C VAL A 235 -24.75 0.00 -15.16
N ARG A 236 -23.81 0.75 -14.57
CA ARG A 236 -23.23 1.95 -15.18
C ARG A 236 -21.84 1.63 -15.73
N GLU A 237 -21.49 2.24 -16.86
CA GLU A 237 -20.12 2.16 -17.37
C GLU A 237 -19.22 3.03 -16.50
N LYS A 238 -18.19 2.42 -15.91
CA LYS A 238 -17.12 3.16 -15.24
C LYS A 238 -16.46 4.05 -16.28
N PRO A 239 -16.33 5.37 -16.07
CA PRO A 239 -15.66 6.22 -17.04
C PRO A 239 -14.24 5.68 -17.28
N LEU A 240 -13.93 5.35 -18.53
CA LEU A 240 -12.59 4.94 -18.92
C LEU A 240 -11.61 6.04 -18.50
N PRO A 241 -10.48 5.71 -17.84
CA PRO A 241 -9.46 6.70 -17.54
C PRO A 241 -9.04 7.37 -18.85
N ALA A 242 -9.09 8.69 -18.88
CA ALA A 242 -8.72 9.47 -20.06
C ALA A 242 -7.38 8.98 -20.61
N LYS A 243 -7.34 8.67 -21.91
CA LYS A 243 -6.12 8.27 -22.61
C LYS A 243 -5.00 9.27 -22.25
N PRO A 244 -3.80 8.82 -21.86
CA PRO A 244 -2.71 9.74 -21.60
C PRO A 244 -2.43 10.53 -22.89
N SER A 245 -2.66 11.83 -22.84
CA SER A 245 -2.25 12.77 -23.88
C SER A 245 -0.74 12.61 -24.06
N ALA A 246 -0.34 12.17 -25.26
CA ALA A 246 1.06 12.02 -25.63
C ALA A 246 1.74 13.40 -25.55
N SER A 247 2.38 13.65 -24.41
CA SER A 247 3.21 14.84 -24.21
C SER A 247 4.62 14.49 -24.69
N THR A 248 4.97 15.00 -25.87
CA THR A 248 6.32 14.92 -26.42
C THR A 248 7.26 15.74 -25.53
N PHE A 249 7.98 15.10 -24.63
CA PHE A 249 9.03 15.76 -23.85
C PHE A 249 10.31 15.85 -24.69
N SER A 250 10.67 17.06 -25.11
CA SER A 250 11.99 17.33 -25.68
C SER A 250 13.01 17.51 -24.55
N TYR A 251 14.08 16.73 -24.57
CA TYR A 251 15.18 16.84 -23.62
C TYR A 251 16.48 17.14 -24.35
N TYR A 252 17.47 17.69 -23.65
CA TYR A 252 18.77 18.04 -24.20
C TYR A 252 19.81 17.09 -23.61
N GLY A 253 20.54 16.39 -24.47
CA GLY A 253 21.53 15.38 -24.06
C GLY A 253 22.92 15.72 -24.59
N CYS A 254 23.96 15.30 -23.85
CA CYS A 254 25.34 15.48 -24.26
C CYS A 254 25.66 14.63 -25.52
N PRO A 255 26.37 15.18 -26.53
CA PRO A 255 26.79 14.43 -27.72
C PRO A 255 27.93 13.44 -27.48
N MET A 256 28.64 13.53 -26.34
CA MET A 256 29.75 12.62 -26.04
C MET A 256 29.27 11.30 -25.42
N PRO A 257 29.76 10.13 -25.88
CA PRO A 257 29.39 8.81 -25.34
C PRO A 257 29.71 8.64 -23.86
N GLU A 258 30.77 9.29 -23.39
CA GLU A 258 31.24 9.19 -22.00
C GLU A 258 30.36 9.97 -21.00
N ASP A 259 29.58 10.94 -21.49
CA ASP A 259 28.68 11.78 -20.70
C ASP A 259 27.21 11.65 -21.17
N ALA A 260 26.86 10.54 -21.81
CA ALA A 260 25.52 10.29 -22.35
C ALA A 260 24.40 10.33 -21.29
N ASP A 261 24.76 10.18 -20.01
CA ASP A 261 23.85 10.21 -18.87
C ASP A 261 23.39 11.64 -18.48
N VAL A 262 24.01 12.69 -19.04
CA VAL A 262 23.66 14.07 -18.75
C VAL A 262 22.46 14.50 -19.60
N ILE A 263 21.28 14.51 -18.98
CA ILE A 263 20.01 14.93 -19.58
C ILE A 263 19.51 16.19 -18.86
N GLU A 264 19.33 17.29 -19.58
CA GLU A 264 18.78 18.54 -19.05
C GLU A 264 17.50 18.96 -19.80
N SER A 265 16.60 19.64 -19.10
CA SER A 265 15.33 20.15 -19.65
C SER A 265 15.45 21.53 -20.30
N LYS A 266 16.62 22.17 -20.20
CA LYS A 266 16.89 23.52 -20.71
C LYS A 266 18.11 23.50 -21.64
N PRO A 267 18.15 24.36 -22.68
CA PRO A 267 19.32 24.52 -23.52
C PRO A 267 20.45 25.19 -22.72
N GLY A 268 21.66 24.65 -22.84
CA GLY A 268 22.83 25.15 -22.12
C GLY A 268 24.09 24.34 -22.40
N LYS A 269 25.18 24.72 -21.74
CA LYS A 269 26.44 23.97 -21.76
C LYS A 269 26.37 22.80 -20.79
N CYS A 270 26.80 21.63 -21.23
CA CYS A 270 26.94 20.46 -20.38
C CYS A 270 27.85 20.78 -19.19
N ARG A 271 27.41 20.46 -17.97
CA ARG A 271 28.18 20.71 -16.74
C ARG A 271 29.47 19.90 -16.64
N LYS A 272 29.60 18.82 -17.42
CA LYS A 272 30.77 17.93 -17.40
C LYS A 272 31.80 18.24 -18.48
N CYS A 273 31.36 18.38 -19.73
CA CYS A 273 32.27 18.58 -20.86
C CYS A 273 32.30 20.02 -21.41
N GLY A 274 31.41 20.91 -20.95
CA GLY A 274 31.35 22.31 -21.37
C GLY A 274 30.86 22.55 -22.81
N MET A 275 30.49 21.49 -23.55
CA MET A 275 29.94 21.56 -24.90
C MET A 275 28.43 21.80 -24.90
N ASP A 276 27.90 22.31 -26.02
CA ASP A 276 26.48 22.63 -26.16
C ASP A 276 25.61 21.36 -26.23
N LEU A 277 24.55 21.32 -25.41
CA LEU A 277 23.63 20.19 -25.36
C LEU A 277 22.75 20.12 -26.61
N ILE A 278 22.59 18.93 -27.17
CA ILE A 278 21.81 18.71 -28.39
C ILE A 278 20.40 18.24 -28.04
N LYS A 279 19.39 18.84 -28.66
CA LYS A 279 17.98 18.48 -28.48
C LYS A 279 17.71 17.06 -29.00
N LYS A 280 17.29 16.15 -28.14
CA LYS A 280 16.82 14.80 -28.46
C LYS A 280 15.34 14.67 -28.06
N SER A 281 14.54 14.08 -28.94
CA SER A 281 13.14 13.73 -28.67
C SER A 281 13.04 12.22 -28.64
N SER A 282 12.69 11.64 -27.49
CA SER A 282 12.46 10.18 -27.41
C SER A 282 10.99 9.90 -27.70
N PRO A 283 10.66 9.03 -28.67
CA PRO A 283 9.33 8.46 -28.74
C PRO A 283 9.17 7.47 -27.56
N SER A 284 8.16 7.71 -26.72
CA SER A 284 7.77 6.79 -25.64
C SER A 284 7.54 5.40 -26.24
N GLN A 285 8.36 4.43 -25.83
CA GLN A 285 8.29 3.06 -26.32
C GLN A 285 6.90 2.44 -26.04
N LYS A 286 6.46 1.68 -27.03
CA LYS A 286 5.14 1.06 -27.20
C LYS A 286 4.91 -0.10 -26.23
#